data_AF-A0AAV0G6Y3-F1
#
_entry.id   AF-A0AAV0G6Y3-F1
#
_cell.length_a   1.000
_cell.length_b   1.000
_cell.length_c   1.000
_cell.angle_alpha   90.00
_cell.angle_beta   90.00
_cell.angle_gamma   90.00
#
_symmetry.space_group_name_H-M   'P 1'
#
loop_
_entity.id
_entity.type
_entity.pdbx_description
1 polymer ?
#
loop_
_entity_poly.entity_id
_entity_poly.type
_entity_poly.pdbx_seq_one_letter_code
_entity_poly.pdbx_strand_id
1 'polypeptide(L)'
;MLLHRSSRREAKGPYLEQERQIEIEREGKRQKEMVGSSGAAATERSKEAVGMMALHEALRSVCLTSSDWTYSVFWTIRPRPRVRGGNGCKVGDESGSLMLMWEDGFCRGRVAECMGDMEGEDLVRKAFSKMSIQLYNYGEGLMGKVASDKCHKWVFKEPTECEPNISNYWQSSFDALPQEWSDQFESGIQTIAVIQAGHGLLQLGSCKIIPEDLHFVLRM
;
A
#
# COMPACT_ATOMS: atom_id res chain seq x y z
N MET A 1 -61.74 -54.07 52.63
CA MET A 1 -61.23 -54.02 51.25
C MET A 1 -61.46 -52.62 50.69
N LEU A 2 -60.43 -52.05 50.04
CA LEU A 2 -60.45 -50.95 49.06
C LEU A 2 -60.82 -49.55 49.57
N LEU A 3 -60.19 -48.43 49.18
CA LEU A 3 -58.85 -48.08 48.69
C LEU A 3 -58.85 -46.53 48.72
N HIS A 4 -57.91 -45.92 49.44
CA HIS A 4 -57.66 -44.48 49.39
C HIS A 4 -56.97 -44.16 48.04
N ARG A 5 -57.59 -43.36 47.16
CA ARG A 5 -56.91 -42.83 45.96
C ARG A 5 -56.53 -41.38 46.20
N SER A 6 -55.23 -41.19 46.39
CA SER A 6 -54.53 -39.92 46.49
C SER A 6 -54.54 -39.19 45.14
N SER A 7 -55.00 -37.93 45.14
CA SER A 7 -54.99 -37.02 44.00
C SER A 7 -53.58 -36.47 43.80
N ARG A 8 -52.92 -36.94 42.73
CA ARG A 8 -51.57 -36.52 42.34
C ARG A 8 -51.68 -35.16 41.62
N ARG A 9 -51.41 -34.06 42.34
CA ARG A 9 -51.28 -32.72 41.74
C ARG A 9 -50.05 -32.70 40.84
N GLU A 10 -50.21 -32.36 39.57
CA GLU A 10 -49.12 -32.07 38.65
C GLU A 10 -48.35 -30.83 39.15
N ALA A 11 -47.11 -31.02 39.59
CA ALA A 11 -46.17 -29.94 39.82
C ALA A 11 -45.60 -29.47 38.47
N LYS A 12 -46.32 -28.59 37.79
CA LYS A 12 -45.79 -27.80 36.66
C LYS A 12 -45.66 -26.35 37.11
N GLY A 13 -44.44 -25.86 37.26
CA GLY A 13 -44.15 -24.48 37.70
C GLY A 13 -43.19 -24.52 38.87
N PRO A 14 -41.88 -24.62 38.59
CA PRO A 14 -41.06 -23.44 38.27
C PRO A 14 -39.98 -23.65 37.18
N TYR A 15 -39.82 -24.88 36.68
CA TYR A 15 -38.67 -25.25 35.84
C TYR A 15 -38.83 -24.81 34.37
N LEU A 16 -40.04 -24.96 33.81
CA LEU A 16 -40.36 -24.57 32.42
C LEU A 16 -40.40 -23.05 32.18
N GLU A 17 -40.52 -22.27 33.25
CA GLU A 17 -40.49 -20.80 33.17
C GLU A 17 -39.05 -20.30 33.17
N GLN A 18 -38.20 -20.92 34.00
CA GLN A 18 -36.77 -20.65 34.03
C GLN A 18 -36.06 -21.00 32.72
N GLU A 19 -36.42 -22.11 32.06
CA GLU A 19 -35.88 -22.43 30.73
C GLU A 19 -36.27 -21.41 29.66
N ARG A 20 -37.51 -20.88 29.72
CA ARG A 20 -37.95 -19.82 28.80
C ARG A 20 -37.22 -18.49 29.04
N GLN A 21 -36.95 -18.10 30.29
CA GLN A 21 -36.12 -16.92 30.57
C GLN A 21 -34.70 -17.08 30.02
N ILE A 22 -34.10 -18.26 30.17
CA ILE A 22 -32.74 -18.54 29.67
C ILE A 22 -32.70 -18.51 28.15
N GLU A 23 -33.72 -19.02 27.47
CA GLU A 23 -33.80 -19.00 26.01
C GLU A 23 -33.97 -17.58 25.45
N ILE A 24 -34.81 -16.75 26.09
CA ILE A 24 -34.97 -15.33 25.75
C ILE A 24 -33.66 -14.55 25.97
N GLU A 25 -32.94 -14.80 27.07
CA GLU A 25 -31.63 -14.17 27.29
C GLU A 25 -30.59 -14.62 26.27
N ARG A 26 -30.60 -15.90 25.87
CA ARG A 26 -29.71 -16.44 24.84
C ARG A 26 -30.01 -15.87 23.46
N GLU A 27 -31.28 -15.72 23.10
CA GLU A 27 -31.68 -15.07 21.85
C GLU A 27 -31.36 -13.58 21.85
N GLY A 28 -31.58 -12.88 22.96
CA GLY A 28 -31.20 -11.47 23.12
C GLY A 28 -29.69 -11.23 23.03
N LYS A 29 -28.87 -12.16 23.54
CA LYS A 29 -27.41 -12.13 23.38
C LYS A 29 -26.99 -12.36 21.91
N ARG A 30 -27.62 -13.33 21.23
CA ARG A 30 -27.36 -13.61 19.82
C ARG A 30 -27.76 -12.45 18.89
N GLN A 31 -28.87 -11.78 19.17
CA GLN A 31 -29.27 -10.59 18.41
C GLN A 31 -28.33 -9.39 18.64
N LYS A 32 -27.80 -9.20 19.85
CA LYS A 32 -26.78 -8.16 20.12
C LYS A 32 -25.45 -8.43 19.42
N GLU A 33 -25.01 -9.68 19.33
CA GLU A 33 -23.78 -10.06 18.62
C GLU A 33 -23.90 -9.90 17.09
N MET A 34 -25.09 -10.11 16.51
CA MET A 34 -25.32 -9.94 15.07
C MET A 34 -25.34 -8.47 14.62
N VAL A 35 -25.78 -7.55 15.48
CA VAL A 35 -25.86 -6.10 15.17
C VAL A 35 -24.51 -5.38 15.38
N GLY A 36 -23.65 -5.86 16.29
CA GLY A 36 -22.36 -5.22 16.60
C GLY A 36 -21.25 -5.41 15.56
N SER A 37 -21.32 -6.46 14.74
CA SER A 37 -20.24 -6.83 13.81
C SER A 37 -20.33 -6.12 12.44
N SER A 38 -21.54 -5.80 11.97
CA SER A 38 -21.75 -5.18 10.65
C SER A 38 -21.41 -3.68 10.62
N GLY A 39 -21.63 -2.97 11.73
CA GLY A 39 -21.34 -1.53 11.84
C GLY A 39 -19.85 -1.20 11.86
N ALA A 40 -19.05 -1.94 12.64
CA ALA A 40 -17.61 -1.71 12.74
C ALA A 40 -16.88 -1.96 11.41
N ALA A 41 -17.15 -3.09 10.76
CA ALA A 41 -16.57 -3.43 9.46
C ALA A 41 -17.00 -2.45 8.34
N ALA A 42 -18.24 -1.95 8.37
CA ALA A 42 -18.70 -0.93 7.42
C ALA A 42 -18.02 0.42 7.66
N THR A 43 -17.86 0.84 8.93
CA THR A 43 -17.13 2.06 9.27
C THR A 43 -15.63 1.96 8.96
N GLU A 44 -15.03 0.79 9.13
CA GLU A 44 -13.63 0.52 8.79
C GLU A 44 -13.43 0.57 7.27
N ARG A 45 -14.27 -0.12 6.49
CA ARG A 45 -14.27 -0.02 5.01
C ARG A 45 -14.51 1.40 4.52
N SER A 46 -15.38 2.16 5.17
CA SER A 46 -15.63 3.56 4.81
C SER A 46 -14.42 4.45 5.08
N LYS A 47 -13.72 4.26 6.21
CA LYS A 47 -12.48 4.97 6.52
C LYS A 47 -11.36 4.59 5.56
N GLU A 48 -11.26 3.31 5.22
CA GLU A 48 -10.29 2.79 4.25
C GLU A 48 -10.53 3.40 2.87
N ALA A 49 -11.78 3.45 2.39
CA ALA A 49 -12.14 4.09 1.13
C ALA A 49 -11.82 5.59 1.12
N VAL A 50 -12.09 6.31 2.21
CA VAL A 50 -11.72 7.73 2.34
C VAL A 50 -10.20 7.91 2.32
N GLY A 51 -9.46 7.02 2.99
CA GLY A 51 -7.99 7.01 2.98
C GLY A 51 -7.42 6.77 1.58
N MET A 52 -7.97 5.81 0.83
CA MET A 52 -7.58 5.56 -0.55
C MET A 52 -7.82 6.80 -1.43
N MET A 53 -8.98 7.44 -1.31
CA MET A 53 -9.29 8.65 -2.08
C MET A 53 -8.37 9.82 -1.70
N ALA A 54 -8.05 9.97 -0.42
CA ALA A 54 -7.15 11.02 0.06
C ALA A 54 -5.71 10.82 -0.44
N LEU A 55 -5.21 9.57 -0.44
CA LEU A 55 -3.90 9.25 -1.01
C LEU A 55 -3.87 9.57 -2.51
N HIS A 56 -4.90 9.16 -3.24
CA HIS A 56 -5.00 9.41 -4.67
C HIS A 56 -4.96 10.92 -4.99
N GLU A 57 -5.75 11.72 -4.28
CA GLU A 57 -5.79 13.17 -4.46
C GLU A 57 -4.47 13.83 -4.03
N ALA A 58 -3.79 13.34 -3.00
CA ALA A 58 -2.46 13.85 -2.62
C ALA A 58 -1.43 13.60 -3.72
N LEU A 59 -1.36 12.37 -4.25
CA LEU A 59 -0.48 12.00 -5.36
C LEU A 59 -0.76 12.85 -6.60
N ARG A 60 -2.03 12.96 -6.97
CA ARG A 60 -2.49 13.84 -8.05
C ARG A 60 -2.07 15.29 -7.83
N SER A 61 -2.24 15.82 -6.63
CA SER A 61 -1.86 17.20 -6.29
C SER A 61 -0.36 17.43 -6.48
N VAL A 62 0.51 16.48 -6.15
CA VAL A 62 1.96 16.61 -6.35
C VAL A 62 2.29 16.85 -7.83
N CYS A 63 1.66 16.08 -8.74
CA CYS A 63 1.85 16.23 -10.18
C CYS A 63 1.16 17.46 -10.79
N LEU A 64 0.09 17.98 -10.17
CA LEU A 64 -0.61 19.17 -10.66
C LEU A 64 0.01 20.47 -10.14
N THR A 65 0.44 20.51 -8.88
CA THR A 65 1.08 21.68 -8.27
C THR A 65 2.48 21.89 -8.81
N SER A 66 3.24 20.80 -9.01
CA SER A 66 4.54 20.83 -9.69
C SER A 66 4.38 20.22 -11.08
N SER A 67 4.14 21.08 -12.07
CA SER A 67 3.84 20.70 -13.46
C SER A 67 4.94 19.89 -14.15
N ASP A 68 6.09 19.71 -13.51
CA ASP A 68 7.24 18.98 -14.04
C ASP A 68 7.21 17.49 -13.70
N TRP A 69 6.43 17.04 -12.72
CA TRP A 69 6.28 15.60 -12.44
C TRP A 69 5.28 14.95 -13.38
N THR A 70 5.71 13.90 -14.05
CA THR A 70 4.89 13.12 -15.00
C THR A 70 4.05 12.07 -14.28
N TYR A 71 4.60 11.43 -13.24
CA TYR A 71 3.86 10.52 -12.39
C TYR A 71 4.30 10.63 -10.93
N SER A 72 3.45 10.13 -10.03
CA SER A 72 3.72 9.93 -8.61
C SER A 72 3.16 8.59 -8.15
N VAL A 73 3.93 7.84 -7.36
CA VAL A 73 3.58 6.51 -6.85
C VAL A 73 3.87 6.46 -5.36
N PHE A 74 2.96 5.88 -4.58
CA PHE A 74 3.19 5.60 -3.18
C PHE A 74 3.41 4.10 -2.94
N TRP A 75 4.54 3.79 -2.32
CA TRP A 75 4.92 2.43 -1.93
C TRP A 75 4.77 2.24 -0.43
N THR A 76 3.84 1.41 0.01
CA THR A 76 3.66 1.10 1.44
C THR A 76 4.67 0.05 1.90
N ILE A 77 5.24 0.24 3.09
CA ILE A 77 6.04 -0.79 3.75
C ILE A 77 5.08 -1.71 4.51
N ARG A 78 5.06 -3.01 4.20
CA ARG A 78 4.23 -4.00 4.90
C ARG A 78 4.98 -5.30 5.19
N PRO A 79 4.52 -6.08 6.19
CA PRO A 79 5.03 -7.42 6.41
C PRO A 79 4.83 -8.31 5.19
N ARG A 80 5.85 -9.10 4.88
CA ARG A 80 5.83 -10.13 3.86
C ARG A 80 4.80 -11.18 4.22
N PRO A 81 3.87 -11.53 3.32
CA PRO A 81 2.96 -12.65 3.54
C PRO A 81 3.77 -13.93 3.78
N ARG A 82 3.74 -14.45 5.01
CA ARG A 82 4.45 -15.70 5.33
C ARG A 82 3.71 -16.87 4.69
N VAL A 83 4.39 -17.66 3.88
CA VAL A 83 3.86 -18.96 3.44
C VAL A 83 3.82 -19.86 4.67
N ARG A 84 2.63 -20.33 5.05
CA ARG A 84 2.41 -21.20 6.20
C ARG A 84 3.08 -22.56 5.94
N GLY A 85 4.37 -22.72 6.30
CA GLY A 85 5.05 -24.01 6.13
C GLY A 85 6.58 -24.07 6.19
N GLY A 86 7.31 -23.00 6.50
CA GLY A 86 8.78 -23.04 6.64
C GLY A 86 9.23 -23.12 8.09
N ASN A 87 9.87 -24.23 8.49
CA ASN A 87 10.54 -24.34 9.79
C ASN A 87 11.64 -23.27 9.93
N GLY A 88 11.57 -22.48 11.01
CA GLY A 88 12.73 -21.81 11.60
C GLY A 88 12.96 -20.35 11.19
N CYS A 89 12.04 -19.44 11.51
CA CYS A 89 12.43 -18.04 11.68
C CYS A 89 13.10 -17.90 13.05
N LYS A 90 14.41 -17.67 13.10
CA LYS A 90 15.04 -17.16 14.32
C LYS A 90 14.42 -15.79 14.59
N VAL A 91 13.84 -15.63 15.77
CA VAL A 91 13.37 -14.32 16.28
C VAL A 91 14.60 -13.41 16.34
N GLY A 92 14.69 -12.40 15.47
CA GLY A 92 15.84 -11.50 15.47
C GLY A 92 16.01 -10.51 14.32
N ASP A 93 15.39 -10.69 13.15
CA ASP A 93 15.52 -9.77 12.00
C ASP A 93 14.15 -9.32 11.45
N GLU A 94 13.37 -8.62 12.27
CA GLU A 94 12.06 -8.07 11.92
C GLU A 94 12.08 -7.28 10.58
N SER A 95 13.23 -6.65 10.21
CA SER A 95 13.42 -5.92 8.95
C SER A 95 13.47 -6.81 7.69
N GLY A 96 14.02 -8.03 7.76
CA GLY A 96 14.08 -8.95 6.60
C GLY A 96 12.70 -9.50 6.20
N SER A 97 11.70 -9.26 7.04
CA SER A 97 10.31 -9.63 6.79
C SER A 97 9.49 -8.50 6.17
N LEU A 98 10.03 -7.30 5.94
CA LEU A 98 9.27 -6.18 5.37
C LEU A 98 9.50 -6.05 3.85
N MET A 99 8.48 -5.57 3.14
CA MET A 99 8.51 -5.34 1.70
C MET A 99 7.73 -4.10 1.32
N LEU A 100 8.18 -3.43 0.28
CA LEU A 100 7.51 -2.30 -0.35
C LEU A 100 6.54 -2.82 -1.40
N MET A 101 5.29 -2.41 -1.27
CA MET A 101 4.20 -2.79 -2.18
C MET A 101 3.55 -1.54 -2.75
N TRP A 102 3.09 -1.64 -3.99
CA TRP A 102 2.27 -0.60 -4.60
C TRP A 102 1.01 -0.37 -3.75
N GLU A 103 0.79 0.87 -3.31
CA GLU A 103 -0.46 1.26 -2.64
C GLU A 103 -1.36 2.02 -3.60
N ASP A 104 -0.84 3.09 -4.21
CA ASP A 104 -1.54 3.85 -5.25
C ASP A 104 -0.55 4.62 -6.14
N GLY A 105 -1.02 5.10 -7.28
CA GLY A 105 -0.25 5.95 -8.17
C GLY A 105 -1.12 6.82 -9.06
N PHE A 106 -0.57 7.96 -9.43
CA PHE A 106 -1.14 8.88 -10.40
C PHE A 106 -0.14 9.10 -11.55
N CYS A 107 -0.59 8.94 -12.79
CA CYS A 107 0.21 9.23 -13.98
C CYS A 107 -0.51 10.28 -14.82
N ARG A 108 0.15 11.41 -15.07
CA ARG A 108 -0.35 12.43 -15.97
C ARG A 108 -0.32 11.88 -17.39
N GLY A 109 -1.46 11.91 -18.08
CA GLY A 109 -1.49 11.59 -19.49
C GLY A 109 -0.92 12.71 -20.34
N ARG A 110 -0.20 12.37 -21.40
CA ARG A 110 0.10 13.34 -22.47
C ARG A 110 -1.14 13.94 -23.14
N VAL A 111 -2.31 13.30 -22.96
CA VAL A 111 -3.59 13.65 -23.61
C VAL A 111 -4.22 14.94 -23.06
N ALA A 112 -3.74 15.52 -21.96
CA ALA A 112 -4.35 16.74 -21.42
C ALA A 112 -4.05 18.02 -22.24
N GLU A 113 -3.09 18.01 -23.18
CA GLU A 113 -2.64 19.23 -23.88
C GLU A 113 -2.58 19.17 -25.42
N CYS A 114 -2.93 18.06 -26.08
CA CYS A 114 -3.04 18.05 -27.55
C CYS A 114 -4.34 17.40 -28.04
N MET A 115 -5.25 18.23 -28.54
CA MET A 115 -6.19 17.79 -29.57
C MET A 115 -5.38 17.38 -30.80
N GLY A 116 -5.60 16.16 -31.28
CA GLY A 116 -5.09 15.72 -32.59
C GLY A 116 -4.16 14.53 -32.48
N ASP A 117 -4.77 13.36 -32.76
CA ASP A 117 -4.22 12.36 -33.67
C ASP A 117 -2.78 11.88 -33.40
N MET A 118 -2.67 10.71 -32.77
CA MET A 118 -2.00 9.55 -33.36
C MET A 118 -2.16 8.40 -32.37
N GLU A 119 -2.37 7.22 -32.93
CA GLU A 119 -2.36 5.89 -32.31
C GLU A 119 -0.96 5.55 -31.73
N GLY A 120 -0.39 6.46 -30.95
CA GLY A 120 0.90 6.33 -30.28
C GLY A 120 0.68 5.83 -28.86
N GLU A 121 1.15 4.62 -28.58
CA GLU A 121 1.12 4.05 -27.23
C GLU A 121 1.84 4.99 -26.25
N ASP A 122 1.16 5.41 -25.18
CA ASP A 122 1.78 6.24 -24.15
C ASP A 122 2.75 5.37 -23.34
N LEU A 123 4.01 5.30 -23.81
CA LEU A 123 5.04 4.44 -23.24
C LEU A 123 5.24 4.68 -21.73
N VAL A 124 5.09 5.93 -21.27
CA VAL A 124 5.18 6.25 -19.84
C VAL A 124 4.05 5.58 -19.08
N ARG A 125 2.81 5.67 -19.58
CA ARG A 125 1.67 4.97 -18.96
C ARG A 125 1.84 3.46 -19.02
N LYS A 126 2.42 2.91 -20.08
CA LYS A 126 2.72 1.47 -20.18
C LYS A 126 3.73 1.03 -19.12
N ALA A 127 4.85 1.74 -18.98
CA ALA A 127 5.85 1.49 -17.96
C ALA A 127 5.25 1.66 -16.55
N PHE A 128 4.44 2.70 -16.36
CA PHE A 128 3.74 2.98 -15.11
C PHE A 128 2.80 1.85 -14.69
N SER A 129 2.00 1.32 -15.62
CA SER A 129 1.13 0.18 -15.33
C SER A 129 1.93 -1.06 -14.88
N LYS A 130 3.10 -1.31 -15.48
CA LYS A 130 3.99 -2.40 -15.05
C LYS A 130 4.57 -2.19 -13.65
N MET A 131 4.71 -0.94 -13.17
CA MET A 131 5.20 -0.69 -11.81
C MET A 131 4.27 -1.23 -10.73
N SER A 132 2.95 -1.28 -10.97
CA SER A 132 1.97 -1.73 -9.99
C SER A 132 2.12 -3.17 -9.50
N ILE A 133 2.87 -4.00 -10.23
CA ILE A 133 3.15 -5.40 -9.89
C ILE A 133 4.58 -5.62 -9.35
N GLN A 134 5.38 -4.56 -9.24
CA GLN A 134 6.75 -4.64 -8.71
C GLN A 134 6.72 -4.74 -7.18
N LEU A 135 7.75 -5.39 -6.63
CA LEU A 135 7.92 -5.61 -5.20
C LEU A 135 9.38 -5.40 -4.85
N TYR A 136 9.64 -4.62 -3.79
CA TYR A 136 11.00 -4.39 -3.31
C TYR A 136 11.16 -4.87 -1.87
N ASN A 137 12.34 -5.39 -1.55
CA ASN A 137 12.66 -5.81 -0.19
C ASN A 137 13.04 -4.59 0.65
N TYR A 138 12.51 -4.47 1.87
CA TYR A 138 12.90 -3.40 2.77
C TYR A 138 14.38 -3.58 3.22
N GLY A 139 15.15 -2.49 3.25
CA GLY A 139 16.57 -2.51 3.61
C GLY A 139 17.52 -3.07 2.55
N GLU A 140 17.01 -3.52 1.40
CA GLU A 140 17.81 -4.08 0.31
C GLU A 140 17.57 -3.35 -1.02
N GLY A 141 18.62 -3.20 -1.82
CA GLY A 141 18.57 -2.40 -3.05
C GLY A 141 18.25 -0.92 -2.81
N LEU A 142 18.15 -0.14 -3.88
CA LEU A 142 17.94 1.30 -3.78
C LEU A 142 16.64 1.65 -3.03
N MET A 143 15.51 1.07 -3.45
CA MET A 143 14.21 1.33 -2.82
C MET A 143 14.19 0.92 -1.35
N GLY A 144 14.67 -0.28 -1.04
CA GLY A 144 14.71 -0.78 0.33
C GLY A 144 15.60 0.05 1.24
N LYS A 145 16.76 0.50 0.73
CA LYS A 145 17.70 1.34 1.48
C LYS A 145 17.17 2.73 1.75
N VAL A 146 16.55 3.38 0.77
CA VAL A 146 15.90 4.68 0.98
C VAL A 146 14.85 4.58 2.09
N ALA A 147 14.07 3.49 2.10
CA ALA A 147 13.11 3.22 3.17
C ALA A 147 13.76 2.96 4.53
N SER A 148 14.81 2.14 4.60
CA SER A 148 15.46 1.78 5.87
C SER A 148 16.22 2.93 6.50
N ASP A 149 16.90 3.70 5.66
CA ASP A 149 17.77 4.80 6.09
C ASP A 149 16.96 6.08 6.29
N LYS A 150 15.66 6.05 5.96
CA LYS A 150 14.69 7.14 6.07
C LYS A 150 15.19 8.41 5.39
N CYS A 151 15.64 8.26 4.14
CA CYS A 151 16.27 9.33 3.37
C CYS A 151 15.55 9.54 2.03
N HIS A 152 16.22 10.21 1.09
CA HIS A 152 15.76 10.41 -0.28
C HIS A 152 16.91 10.20 -1.28
N LYS A 153 16.55 9.92 -2.54
CA LYS A 153 17.50 9.72 -3.64
C LYS A 153 16.93 10.30 -4.93
N TRP A 154 17.74 11.10 -5.63
CA TRP A 154 17.50 11.52 -7.01
C TRP A 154 18.35 10.68 -7.96
N VAL A 155 17.73 10.21 -9.03
CA VAL A 155 18.37 9.42 -10.08
C VAL A 155 18.05 10.06 -11.42
N PHE A 156 19.09 10.26 -12.23
CA PHE A 156 18.99 10.83 -13.56
C PHE A 156 19.28 9.76 -14.61
N LYS A 157 18.62 9.85 -15.76
CA LYS A 157 18.99 9.07 -16.94
C LYS A 157 20.41 9.46 -17.35
N GLU A 158 21.30 8.49 -17.47
CA GLU A 158 22.67 8.74 -17.95
C GLU A 158 22.62 9.41 -19.34
N PRO A 159 23.36 10.52 -19.56
CA PRO A 159 23.46 11.14 -20.88
C PRO A 159 24.14 10.17 -21.87
N THR A 160 23.48 9.91 -22.99
CA THR A 160 23.94 8.99 -24.05
C THR A 160 25.25 9.37 -24.74
N GLU A 161 25.83 10.55 -24.46
CA GLU A 161 27.00 11.10 -25.17
C GLU A 161 28.24 11.35 -24.29
N CYS A 162 28.21 11.02 -23.00
CA CYS A 162 29.43 11.13 -22.19
C CYS A 162 30.16 9.78 -22.20
N GLU A 163 31.39 9.80 -22.72
CA GLU A 163 32.49 8.86 -22.41
C GLU A 163 32.32 8.29 -20.98
N PRO A 164 32.62 6.99 -20.74
CA PRO A 164 32.33 6.30 -19.49
C PRO A 164 32.87 7.08 -18.30
N ASN A 165 32.02 7.93 -17.73
CA ASN A 165 32.47 9.02 -16.88
C ASN A 165 32.56 8.44 -15.46
N ILE A 166 33.80 8.14 -15.07
CA ILE A 166 34.53 8.33 -13.79
C ILE A 166 33.72 8.47 -12.46
N SER A 167 32.43 8.77 -12.44
CA SER A 167 31.56 8.77 -11.25
C SER A 167 31.14 7.38 -10.75
N ASN A 168 31.32 6.32 -11.54
CA ASN A 168 30.98 4.95 -11.14
C ASN A 168 31.94 4.36 -10.08
N TYR A 169 33.04 5.04 -9.74
CA TYR A 169 34.09 4.50 -8.87
C TYR A 169 33.74 4.51 -7.37
N TRP A 170 32.69 5.25 -6.96
CA TRP A 170 32.19 5.31 -5.57
C TRP A 170 30.75 4.82 -5.40
N GLN A 171 30.17 4.25 -6.45
CA GLN A 171 28.78 3.80 -6.42
C GLN A 171 28.71 2.52 -5.58
N SER A 172 28.26 2.67 -4.34
CA SER A 172 27.96 1.54 -3.46
C SER A 172 27.02 0.58 -4.19
N SER A 173 27.08 -0.72 -3.92
CA SER A 173 26.15 -1.69 -4.53
C SER A 173 24.66 -1.36 -4.27
N PHE A 174 24.38 -0.48 -3.31
CA PHE A 174 23.06 0.10 -3.04
C PHE A 174 22.58 1.12 -4.08
N ASP A 175 23.48 1.73 -4.83
CA ASP A 175 23.16 2.68 -5.91
C ASP A 175 22.91 1.96 -7.25
N ALA A 176 23.01 0.62 -7.28
CA ALA A 176 22.58 -0.15 -8.43
C ALA A 176 21.09 0.11 -8.70
N LEU A 177 20.78 0.61 -9.90
CA LEU A 177 19.42 0.90 -10.30
C LEU A 177 18.62 -0.41 -10.41
N PRO A 178 17.38 -0.46 -9.90
CA PRO A 178 16.50 -1.60 -10.13
C PRO A 178 16.37 -1.87 -11.62
N GLN A 179 16.50 -3.13 -12.04
CA GLN A 179 16.45 -3.50 -13.46
C GLN A 179 15.12 -3.07 -14.10
N GLU A 180 14.05 -3.05 -13.31
CA GLU A 180 12.71 -2.65 -13.74
C GLU A 180 12.59 -1.14 -14.03
N TRP A 181 13.58 -0.34 -13.64
CA TRP A 181 13.63 1.09 -13.98
C TRP A 181 14.06 1.35 -15.42
N SER A 182 14.69 0.37 -16.09
CA SER A 182 15.05 0.48 -17.51
C SER A 182 13.83 0.81 -18.37
N ASP A 183 12.70 0.11 -18.17
CA ASP A 183 11.43 0.37 -18.87
C ASP A 183 10.97 1.83 -18.68
N GLN A 184 11.24 2.43 -17.51
CA GLN A 184 10.87 3.81 -17.23
C GLN A 184 11.77 4.78 -17.99
N PHE A 185 13.09 4.60 -17.95
CA PHE A 185 14.03 5.46 -18.69
C PHE A 185 13.88 5.33 -20.22
N GLU A 186 13.55 4.14 -20.71
CA GLU A 186 13.22 3.89 -22.12
C GLU A 186 11.90 4.54 -22.53
N SER A 187 10.94 4.68 -21.61
CA SER A 187 9.68 5.39 -21.86
C SER A 187 9.82 6.91 -22.01
N GLY A 188 10.99 7.46 -21.72
CA GLY A 188 11.30 8.89 -21.81
C GLY A 188 11.43 9.61 -20.46
N ILE A 189 11.33 8.89 -19.34
CA ILE A 189 11.65 9.44 -18.02
C ILE A 189 13.14 9.79 -17.97
N GLN A 190 13.45 10.96 -17.45
CA GLN A 190 14.81 11.49 -17.29
C GLN A 190 15.19 11.66 -15.82
N THR A 191 14.22 11.86 -14.93
CA THR A 191 14.45 11.95 -13.48
C THR A 191 13.51 11.02 -12.75
N ILE A 192 14.05 10.26 -11.80
CA ILE A 192 13.29 9.52 -10.79
C ILE A 192 13.75 10.00 -9.40
N ALA A 193 12.81 10.44 -8.58
CA ALA A 193 13.06 10.79 -7.18
C ALA A 193 12.34 9.80 -6.27
N VAL A 194 13.02 9.31 -5.24
CA VAL A 194 12.45 8.42 -4.22
C VAL A 194 12.65 9.07 -2.86
N ILE A 195 11.58 9.26 -2.12
CA ILE A 195 11.56 10.05 -0.88
C ILE A 195 10.85 9.25 0.20
N GLN A 196 11.47 9.12 1.38
CA GLN A 196 10.78 8.61 2.55
C GLN A 196 9.59 9.51 2.92
N ALA A 197 8.39 8.93 3.02
CA ALA A 197 7.17 9.67 3.35
C ALA A 197 6.25 8.82 4.23
N GLY A 198 6.03 9.26 5.48
CA GLY A 198 5.17 8.55 6.44
C GLY A 198 5.54 7.08 6.61
N HIS A 199 4.59 6.18 6.32
CA HIS A 199 4.74 4.72 6.42
C HIS A 199 5.32 4.04 5.17
N GLY A 200 5.81 4.81 4.20
CA GLY A 200 6.22 4.31 2.90
C GLY A 200 7.22 5.21 2.18
N LEU A 201 7.25 5.06 0.86
CA LEU A 201 8.04 5.89 -0.04
C LEU A 201 7.14 6.56 -1.08
N LEU A 202 7.44 7.82 -1.37
CA LEU A 202 6.95 8.52 -2.54
C LEU A 202 7.99 8.42 -3.66
N GLN A 203 7.61 7.80 -4.78
CA GLN A 203 8.40 7.80 -6.01
C GLN A 203 7.78 8.76 -7.02
N LEU A 204 8.58 9.65 -7.58
CA LEU A 204 8.19 10.60 -8.60
C LEU A 204 9.02 10.38 -9.86
N GLY A 205 8.39 10.52 -11.02
CA GLY A 205 9.08 10.45 -12.30
C GLY A 205 8.77 11.65 -13.18
N SER A 206 9.78 12.13 -13.90
CA SER A 206 9.64 13.24 -14.85
C SER A 206 10.33 12.93 -16.17
N CYS A 207 9.70 13.31 -17.27
CA CYS A 207 10.33 13.35 -18.60
C CYS A 207 11.36 14.49 -18.76
N LYS A 208 11.58 15.32 -17.73
CA LYS A 208 12.59 16.38 -17.70
C LYS A 208 13.66 16.07 -16.64
N ILE A 209 14.82 16.70 -16.77
CA ILE A 209 15.81 16.74 -15.68
C ILE A 209 15.32 17.73 -14.62
N ILE A 210 14.99 17.24 -13.43
CA ILE A 210 14.55 18.05 -12.30
C ILE A 210 15.66 18.01 -11.24
N PRO A 211 16.35 19.13 -10.95
CA PRO A 211 17.36 19.15 -9.91
C PRO A 211 16.74 18.84 -8.54
N GLU A 212 17.55 18.30 -7.65
CA GLU A 212 17.14 18.02 -6.28
C GLU A 212 16.67 19.30 -5.57
N ASP A 213 15.50 19.25 -4.93
CA ASP A 213 14.96 20.33 -4.11
C ASP A 213 14.72 19.84 -2.68
N LEU A 214 15.61 20.24 -1.77
CA LEU A 214 15.50 19.88 -0.36
C LEU A 214 14.26 20.48 0.33
N HIS A 215 13.74 21.62 -0.14
CA HIS A 215 12.50 22.18 0.41
C HIS A 215 11.28 21.34 0.04
N PHE A 216 11.33 20.68 -1.11
CA PHE A 216 10.32 19.71 -1.49
C PHE A 216 10.41 18.46 -0.61
N VAL A 217 11.62 17.92 -0.40
CA VAL A 217 11.84 16.76 0.48
C VAL A 217 11.37 17.01 1.91
N LEU A 218 11.71 18.15 2.50
CA LEU A 218 11.38 18.48 3.90
C LEU A 218 9.88 18.68 4.18
N ARG A 219 9.06 18.79 3.13
CA ARG A 219 7.60 18.96 3.25
C ARG A 219 6.82 17.66 3.15
N MET A 220 7.49 16.55 2.83
CA MET A 220 6.92 15.20 2.74
C MET A 220 7.05 14.45 4.07
#